data_AF-A0AAP0N699-F1
#
_entry.id   AF-A0AAP0N699-F1
#
_cell.length_a   1.000
_cell.length_b   1.000
_cell.length_c   1.000
_cell.angle_alpha   90.00
_cell.angle_beta   90.00
_cell.angle_gamma   90.00
#
_symmetry.space_group_name_H-M   'P 1'
#
loop_
_entity.id
_entity.type
_entity.pdbx_description
1 polymer ?
#
loop_
_entity_poly.entity_id
_entity_poly.type
_entity_poly.pdbx_seq_one_letter_code
_entity_poly.pdbx_strand_id
1 'polypeptide(L)'
;MIENDDLTDGSCLRESIHKGEKEEDVRAVLKSSNDNQHRVLLKEAIDKVKVNTRRLVRRQRRRLNRLQTLFGWKIHYVDVTESLLRNSDDLWAACVVEPSVKVIRSFLNEDASPVCDLEAENGTEGPKVIQRDLWTQYVCKACGDRVLRGAHEWEQHQRGRGHRKRISRLRKSQSLCTVEQQQQCL
;
A
#
# COMPACT_ATOMS: atom_id res chain seq x y z
N MET A 1 -8.15 -36.08 -28.92
CA MET A 1 -6.95 -35.88 -29.77
C MET A 1 -7.24 -34.67 -30.63
N ILE A 2 -6.48 -33.60 -30.73
CA ILE A 2 -5.27 -33.01 -30.15
C ILE A 2 -5.46 -31.52 -30.50
N GLU A 3 -5.07 -30.60 -29.62
CA GLU A 3 -4.79 -29.14 -29.82
C GLU A 3 -5.12 -28.43 -28.48
N ASN A 4 -4.28 -27.63 -27.83
CA ASN A 4 -2.94 -27.13 -28.05
C ASN A 4 -2.34 -26.83 -26.66
N ASP A 5 -1.04 -27.06 -26.50
CA ASP A 5 -0.25 -26.67 -25.33
C ASP A 5 -0.09 -25.14 -25.30
N ASP A 6 -0.39 -24.52 -24.15
CA ASP A 6 -0.05 -23.11 -23.90
C ASP A 6 0.71 -23.01 -22.57
N LEU A 7 2.02 -23.27 -22.66
CA LEU A 7 3.01 -22.92 -21.65
C LEU A 7 3.12 -21.40 -21.59
N THR A 8 2.43 -20.77 -20.64
CA THR A 8 2.68 -19.36 -20.29
C THR A 8 3.81 -19.30 -19.27
N ASP A 9 5.02 -19.22 -19.82
CA ASP A 9 6.27 -19.00 -19.10
C ASP A 9 6.29 -17.63 -18.42
N GLY A 10 6.74 -17.63 -17.17
CA GLY A 10 6.95 -16.45 -16.36
C GLY A 10 8.20 -15.72 -16.85
N SER A 11 8.02 -14.61 -17.56
CA SER A 11 9.14 -13.73 -17.90
C SER A 11 9.31 -12.62 -16.86
N CYS A 12 10.46 -12.75 -16.21
CA CYS A 12 11.08 -11.92 -15.21
C CYS A 12 11.60 -10.57 -15.76
N LEU A 13 11.73 -9.61 -14.84
CA LEU A 13 12.49 -8.36 -14.90
C LEU A 13 13.38 -8.12 -16.12
N ARG A 14 13.15 -7.00 -16.82
CA ARG A 14 14.24 -6.13 -17.30
C ARG A 14 13.74 -4.72 -17.63
N GLU A 15 13.78 -3.80 -16.67
CA GLU A 15 13.82 -2.36 -16.98
C GLU A 15 15.22 -1.84 -16.65
N SER A 16 16.10 -1.98 -17.64
CA SER A 16 17.44 -1.39 -17.63
C SER A 16 17.32 0.12 -17.76
N ILE A 17 17.78 0.81 -16.73
CA ILE A 17 18.03 2.25 -16.69
C ILE A 17 19.06 2.60 -17.78
N HIS A 18 18.58 3.01 -18.96
CA HIS A 18 19.39 3.74 -19.94
C HIS A 18 19.29 5.24 -19.60
N LYS A 19 20.13 5.65 -18.65
CA LYS A 19 20.29 7.03 -18.17
C LYS A 19 21.57 7.60 -18.76
N GLY A 20 21.55 7.87 -20.06
CA GLY A 20 22.73 8.38 -20.79
C GLY A 20 22.39 9.40 -21.87
N GLU A 21 21.31 9.20 -22.63
CA GLU A 21 21.12 9.97 -23.89
C GLU A 21 19.93 10.93 -23.88
N LYS A 22 19.14 10.99 -22.79
CA LYS A 22 17.92 11.83 -22.73
C LYS A 22 18.11 13.18 -22.02
N GLU A 23 19.24 13.41 -21.35
CA GLU A 23 19.45 14.64 -20.57
C GLU A 23 19.83 15.83 -21.48
N GLU A 24 20.58 15.61 -22.55
CA GLU A 24 21.00 16.66 -23.48
C GLU A 24 19.87 17.11 -24.42
N ASP A 25 19.06 16.17 -24.92
CA ASP A 25 17.96 16.45 -25.82
C ASP A 25 16.82 17.22 -25.11
N VAL A 26 16.48 16.82 -23.89
CA VAL A 26 15.50 17.55 -23.06
C VAL A 26 15.99 18.97 -22.78
N ARG A 27 17.29 19.15 -22.48
CA ARG A 27 17.88 20.49 -22.20
C ARG A 27 17.97 21.37 -23.45
N ALA A 28 18.13 20.80 -24.63
CA ALA A 28 18.20 21.52 -25.89
C ALA A 28 16.82 21.99 -26.37
N VAL A 29 15.79 21.13 -26.28
CA VAL A 29 14.39 21.50 -26.57
C VAL A 29 13.87 22.59 -25.64
N LEU A 30 14.40 22.67 -24.41
CA LEU A 30 14.05 23.68 -23.41
C LEU A 30 14.50 25.11 -23.75
N LYS A 31 15.46 25.30 -24.66
CA LYS A 31 16.02 26.63 -24.97
C LYS A 31 15.36 27.32 -26.17
N SER A 32 14.54 26.63 -26.95
CA SER A 32 14.05 27.13 -28.25
C SER A 32 12.56 27.52 -28.30
N SER A 33 11.78 27.27 -27.24
CA SER A 33 10.33 27.47 -27.24
C SER A 33 9.90 28.40 -26.11
N ASN A 34 9.10 29.43 -26.45
CA ASN A 34 8.58 30.50 -25.60
C ASN A 34 8.69 30.22 -24.07
N ASP A 35 9.72 30.81 -23.47
CA ASP A 35 10.34 30.41 -22.21
C ASP A 35 9.35 30.40 -21.02
N ASN A 36 8.32 31.23 -21.04
CA ASN A 36 7.36 31.33 -19.94
C ASN A 36 6.41 30.11 -19.85
N GLN A 37 5.86 29.65 -20.97
CA GLN A 37 4.89 28.54 -20.95
C GLN A 37 5.56 27.22 -20.60
N HIS A 38 6.75 26.97 -21.14
CA HIS A 38 7.51 25.75 -20.87
C HIS A 38 7.97 25.70 -19.40
N ARG A 39 8.38 26.83 -18.82
CA ARG A 39 8.74 26.91 -17.40
C ARG A 39 7.54 26.71 -16.47
N VAL A 40 6.34 27.20 -16.83
CA VAL A 40 5.11 26.93 -16.09
C VAL A 40 4.78 25.44 -16.09
N LEU A 41 4.80 24.81 -17.26
CA LEU A 41 4.54 23.37 -17.40
C LEU A 41 5.56 22.52 -16.63
N LEU A 42 6.85 22.89 -16.69
CA LEU A 42 7.91 22.21 -15.95
C LEU A 42 7.70 22.31 -14.44
N LYS A 43 7.37 23.50 -13.93
CA LYS A 43 7.09 23.70 -12.50
C LYS A 43 5.90 22.85 -12.05
N GLU A 44 4.83 22.82 -12.84
CA GLU A 44 3.66 21.99 -12.55
C GLU A 44 4.01 20.49 -12.54
N ALA A 45 4.83 20.03 -13.48
CA ALA A 45 5.28 18.64 -13.54
C ALA A 45 6.11 18.27 -12.29
N ILE A 46 7.06 19.12 -11.88
CA ILE A 46 7.85 18.93 -10.67
C ILE A 46 6.95 18.86 -9.44
N ASP A 47 5.97 19.75 -9.33
CA ASP A 47 5.04 19.78 -8.19
C ASP A 47 4.15 18.53 -8.16
N LYS A 48 3.71 18.03 -9.31
CA LYS A 48 3.01 16.73 -9.41
C LYS A 48 3.86 15.57 -8.92
N VAL A 49 5.14 15.50 -9.33
CA VAL A 49 6.08 14.48 -8.85
C VAL A 49 6.23 14.57 -7.33
N LYS A 50 6.48 15.77 -6.79
CA LYS A 50 6.61 15.99 -5.33
C LYS A 50 5.35 15.55 -4.57
N VAL A 51 4.16 15.90 -5.05
CA VAL A 51 2.89 15.48 -4.45
C VAL A 51 2.72 13.96 -4.50
N ASN A 52 3.06 13.33 -5.62
CA ASN A 52 2.95 11.88 -5.79
C ASN A 52 3.93 11.13 -4.88
N THR A 53 5.18 11.57 -4.77
CA THR A 53 6.17 10.99 -3.84
C THR A 53 5.70 11.11 -2.39
N ARG A 54 5.20 12.28 -1.98
CA ARG A 54 4.62 12.48 -0.64
C ARG A 54 3.37 11.60 -0.39
N ARG A 55 2.57 11.31 -1.41
CA ARG A 55 1.43 10.38 -1.31
C ARG A 55 1.91 8.94 -1.18
N LEU A 56 2.94 8.56 -1.93
CA LEU A 56 3.55 7.23 -1.91
C LEU A 56 4.12 6.90 -0.52
N VAL A 57 4.95 7.78 0.04
CA VAL A 57 5.54 7.59 1.38
C VAL A 57 4.46 7.42 2.45
N ARG A 58 3.38 8.23 2.40
CA ARG A 58 2.23 8.06 3.31
C ARG A 58 1.49 6.73 3.13
N ARG A 59 1.40 6.21 1.90
CA ARG A 59 0.82 4.89 1.63
C ARG A 59 1.70 3.77 2.18
N GLN A 60 3.01 3.86 1.99
CA GLN A 60 3.97 2.90 2.54
C GLN A 60 3.90 2.87 4.07
N ARG A 61 3.92 4.03 4.73
CA ARG A 61 3.76 4.13 6.19
C ARG A 61 2.45 3.50 6.68
N ARG A 62 1.32 3.77 6.01
CA ARG A 62 0.05 3.11 6.34
C ARG A 62 0.11 1.59 6.18
N ARG A 63 0.83 1.09 5.16
CA ARG A 63 1.00 -0.36 4.95
C ARG A 63 1.81 -0.98 6.07
N LEU A 64 2.93 -0.37 6.48
CA LEU A 64 3.72 -0.82 7.63
C LEU A 64 2.91 -0.84 8.93
N ASN A 65 2.17 0.25 9.21
CA ASN A 65 1.28 0.29 10.38
C ASN A 65 0.22 -0.82 10.34
N ARG A 66 -0.32 -1.15 9.16
CA ARG A 66 -1.24 -2.29 9.01
C ARG A 66 -0.55 -3.61 9.32
N LEU A 67 0.67 -3.83 8.82
CA LEU A 67 1.44 -5.04 9.13
C LEU A 67 1.63 -5.20 10.65
N GLN A 68 2.02 -4.13 11.34
CA GLN A 68 2.19 -4.15 12.79
C GLN A 68 0.87 -4.37 13.54
N THR A 69 -0.17 -3.59 13.24
CA THR A 69 -1.42 -3.57 14.04
C THR A 69 -2.41 -4.68 13.71
N LEU A 70 -2.42 -5.16 12.46
CA LEU A 70 -3.39 -6.16 11.99
C LEU A 70 -2.79 -7.56 11.96
N PHE A 71 -1.49 -7.67 11.65
CA PHE A 71 -0.83 -8.96 11.49
C PHE A 71 0.15 -9.26 12.63
N GLY A 72 0.31 -8.35 13.60
CA GLY A 72 1.18 -8.56 14.76
C GLY A 72 2.67 -8.60 14.41
N TRP A 73 3.08 -8.04 13.27
CA TRP A 73 4.49 -8.05 12.87
C TRP A 73 5.32 -7.23 13.86
N LYS A 74 6.33 -7.87 14.47
CA LYS A 74 7.36 -7.20 15.30
C LYS A 74 8.31 -6.43 14.37
N ILE A 75 7.94 -5.18 14.06
CA ILE A 75 8.74 -4.28 13.22
C ILE A 75 9.61 -3.39 14.11
N HIS A 76 10.93 -3.49 13.94
CA HIS A 76 11.89 -2.61 14.59
C HIS A 76 12.09 -1.32 13.78
N TYR A 77 11.90 -0.16 14.41
CA TYR A 77 12.06 1.15 13.76
C TYR A 77 13.45 1.71 14.04
N VAL A 78 14.07 2.27 13.01
CA VAL A 78 15.35 2.98 13.09
C VAL A 78 15.11 4.42 12.66
N ASP A 79 15.38 5.37 13.56
CA ASP A 79 15.16 6.79 13.29
C ASP A 79 16.36 7.38 12.53
N VAL A 80 16.09 7.80 11.30
CA VAL A 80 17.09 8.39 10.40
C VAL A 80 16.98 9.91 10.33
N THR A 81 16.06 10.54 11.08
CA THR A 81 15.70 11.96 10.92
C THR A 81 16.90 12.89 11.08
N GLU A 82 17.69 12.73 12.15
CA GLU A 82 18.88 13.55 12.39
C GLU A 82 19.96 13.34 11.31
N SER A 83 20.16 12.10 10.86
CA SER A 83 21.14 11.79 9.81
C SER A 83 20.78 12.45 8.46
N LEU A 84 19.49 12.50 8.12
CA LEU A 84 19.00 13.13 6.89
C LEU A 84 19.01 14.66 6.96
N LEU A 85 18.87 15.25 8.15
CA LEU A 85 18.91 16.70 8.33
C LEU A 85 20.35 17.23 8.23
N ARG A 86 21.31 16.51 8.80
CA ARG A 86 22.71 16.96 8.90
C ARG A 86 23.62 16.39 7.81
N ASN A 87 23.19 15.36 7.07
CA ASN A 87 23.95 14.71 5.98
C ASN A 87 25.40 14.38 6.36
N SER A 88 25.58 13.74 7.53
CA SER A 88 26.89 13.34 8.06
C SER A 88 26.96 11.83 8.18
N ASP A 89 28.05 11.24 7.67
CA ASP A 89 28.29 9.80 7.70
C ASP A 89 28.46 9.27 9.13
N ASP A 90 29.07 10.05 10.02
CA ASP A 90 29.22 9.70 11.43
C ASP A 90 27.85 9.56 12.13
N LEU A 91 26.91 10.47 11.80
CA LEU A 91 25.54 10.39 12.31
C LEU A 91 24.77 9.22 11.70
N TRP A 92 25.04 8.85 10.45
CA TRP A 92 24.45 7.65 9.85
C TRP A 92 24.93 6.39 10.57
N ALA A 93 26.23 6.29 10.86
CA ALA A 93 26.79 5.17 11.62
C ALA A 93 26.12 5.04 12.99
N ALA A 94 26.04 6.13 13.75
CA ALA A 94 25.48 6.14 15.11
C ALA A 94 23.95 5.95 15.15
N CYS A 95 23.19 6.60 14.26
CA CYS A 95 21.72 6.53 14.29
C CYS A 95 21.14 5.33 13.54
N VAL A 96 21.86 4.76 12.57
CA VAL A 96 21.32 3.72 11.68
C VAL A 96 22.06 2.41 11.79
N VAL A 97 23.38 2.43 11.60
CA VAL A 97 24.18 1.21 11.54
C VAL A 97 24.24 0.54 12.92
N GLU A 98 24.62 1.28 13.96
CA GLU A 98 24.74 0.73 15.32
C GLU A 98 23.42 0.15 15.84
N PRO A 99 22.26 0.84 15.77
CA PRO A 99 21.00 0.26 16.23
C PRO A 99 20.57 -0.95 15.42
N SER A 100 20.77 -0.94 14.10
CA SER A 100 20.43 -2.08 13.23
C SER A 100 21.26 -3.31 13.57
N VAL A 101 22.56 -3.13 13.74
CA VAL A 101 23.48 -4.20 14.14
C VAL A 101 23.12 -4.74 15.52
N LYS A 102 22.73 -3.87 16.47
CA LYS A 102 22.27 -4.29 17.79
C LYS A 102 21.03 -5.19 17.71
N VAL A 103 20.03 -4.80 16.92
CA VAL A 103 18.82 -5.61 16.71
C VAL A 103 19.16 -6.98 16.11
N ILE A 104 20.03 -7.02 15.09
CA ILE A 104 20.43 -8.28 14.45
C ILE A 104 21.23 -9.16 15.42
N ARG A 105 22.17 -8.59 16.19
CA ARG A 105 22.94 -9.33 17.20
C ARG A 105 22.03 -9.91 18.28
N SER A 106 21.07 -9.13 18.79
CA SER A 106 20.09 -9.62 19.76
C SER A 106 19.29 -10.79 19.20
N PHE A 107 18.78 -10.67 17.97
CA PHE A 107 18.06 -11.76 17.30
C PHE A 107 18.90 -13.05 17.18
N LEU A 108 20.15 -12.94 16.72
CA LEU A 108 21.04 -14.11 16.57
C LEU A 108 21.47 -14.73 17.91
N ASN A 109 21.55 -13.93 18.98
CA ASN A 109 21.96 -14.40 20.31
C ASN A 109 20.77 -14.96 21.13
N GLU A 110 19.55 -14.45 20.92
CA GLU A 110 18.32 -14.98 21.52
C GLU A 110 18.04 -16.43 21.07
N ASP A 111 18.42 -16.80 19.85
CA ASP A 111 18.36 -18.19 19.37
C ASP A 111 19.30 -19.15 20.12
N ALA A 112 20.23 -18.64 20.95
CA ALA A 112 21.23 -19.42 21.69
C ALA A 112 20.92 -19.61 23.20
N SER A 113 19.87 -18.99 23.75
CA SER A 113 19.51 -19.13 25.16
C SER A 113 18.01 -18.95 25.40
N PRO A 114 17.29 -19.92 26.00
CA PRO A 114 15.94 -19.66 26.46
C PRO A 114 15.99 -18.84 27.77
N VAL A 115 15.25 -17.72 27.76
CA VAL A 115 14.81 -16.85 28.89
C VAL A 115 15.90 -15.87 29.40
N CYS A 116 15.66 -14.57 29.70
CA CYS A 116 14.46 -13.91 30.22
C CYS A 116 14.27 -12.45 29.71
N ASP A 117 13.04 -12.14 29.31
CA ASP A 117 12.48 -10.78 29.35
C ASP A 117 12.28 -10.37 30.81
N LEU A 118 13.08 -9.40 31.28
CA LEU A 118 12.86 -8.58 32.49
C LEU A 118 13.60 -7.25 32.17
N GLU A 119 13.04 -6.04 32.17
CA GLU A 119 11.94 -5.45 32.95
C GLU A 119 11.35 -4.24 32.20
N ALA A 120 10.03 -4.12 32.20
CA ALA A 120 9.31 -2.92 32.63
C ALA A 120 7.80 -3.20 32.59
N GLU A 121 7.31 -3.87 33.63
CA GLU A 121 5.89 -3.79 33.96
C GLU A 121 5.56 -2.34 34.35
N ASN A 122 4.82 -1.67 33.49
CA ASN A 122 3.88 -0.63 33.87
C ASN A 122 2.61 -0.83 33.04
N GLY A 123 1.73 -1.73 33.51
CA GLY A 123 0.27 -1.58 33.57
C GLY A 123 -0.52 -0.99 32.39
N THR A 124 -0.01 -0.99 31.17
CA THR A 124 -0.76 -0.56 29.99
C THR A 124 -0.95 -1.79 29.13
N GLU A 125 -2.19 -2.29 29.11
CA GLU A 125 -2.64 -3.36 28.21
C GLU A 125 -1.85 -3.30 26.90
N GLY A 126 -0.92 -4.25 26.69
CA GLY A 126 -0.24 -4.39 25.42
C GLY A 126 -1.32 -4.35 24.34
N PRO A 127 -1.11 -3.67 23.19
CA PRO A 127 -2.18 -3.42 22.23
C PRO A 127 -2.88 -4.72 21.97
N LYS A 128 -4.12 -4.87 22.50
CA LYS A 128 -4.92 -6.09 22.34
C LYS A 128 -4.86 -6.36 20.85
N VAL A 129 -4.16 -7.43 20.45
CA VAL A 129 -4.11 -7.85 19.07
C VAL A 129 -5.55 -8.15 18.77
N ILE A 130 -6.26 -7.17 18.18
CA ILE A 130 -7.64 -7.36 17.78
C ILE A 130 -7.49 -8.45 16.75
N GLN A 131 -7.85 -9.67 17.13
CA GLN A 131 -7.77 -10.87 16.32
C GLN A 131 -8.83 -10.70 15.22
N ARG A 132 -8.54 -9.82 14.28
CA ARG A 132 -9.34 -9.58 13.11
C ARG A 132 -9.06 -10.78 12.23
N ASP A 133 -10.09 -11.58 11.98
CA ASP A 133 -10.04 -12.53 10.88
C ASP A 133 -9.91 -11.73 9.58
N LEU A 134 -8.68 -11.59 9.09
CA LEU A 134 -8.31 -10.85 7.89
C LEU A 134 -8.22 -11.75 6.66
N TRP A 135 -8.36 -13.06 6.84
CA TRP A 135 -8.12 -14.04 5.79
C TRP A 135 -9.42 -14.51 5.15
N THR A 136 -10.54 -14.48 5.88
CA THR A 136 -11.84 -14.80 5.31
C THR A 136 -12.20 -13.86 4.17
N GLN A 137 -12.46 -14.45 2.99
CA GLN A 137 -12.80 -13.72 1.79
C GLN A 137 -14.31 -13.56 1.67
N TYR A 138 -14.77 -12.33 1.52
CA TYR A 138 -16.17 -12.01 1.21
C TYR A 138 -16.27 -11.41 -0.20
N VAL A 139 -17.31 -11.76 -0.94
CA VAL A 139 -17.54 -11.25 -2.30
C VAL A 139 -18.89 -10.54 -2.35
N CYS A 140 -18.87 -9.26 -2.73
CA CYS A 140 -20.11 -8.48 -2.92
C CYS A 140 -20.57 -8.51 -4.38
N LYS A 141 -21.51 -9.40 -4.72
CA LYS A 141 -22.12 -9.49 -6.06
C LYS A 141 -22.73 -8.16 -6.53
N ALA A 142 -23.41 -7.44 -5.64
CA ALA A 142 -24.02 -6.13 -5.95
C ALA A 142 -23.01 -5.01 -6.31
N CYS A 143 -21.71 -5.26 -6.08
CA CYS A 143 -20.64 -4.29 -6.33
C CYS A 143 -19.69 -4.70 -7.46
N GLY A 144 -20.11 -5.66 -8.32
CA GLY A 144 -19.28 -6.18 -9.40
C GLY A 144 -18.19 -7.10 -8.86
N ASP A 145 -18.62 -8.11 -8.08
CA ASP A 145 -17.76 -9.14 -7.48
C ASP A 145 -16.55 -8.58 -6.72
N ARG A 146 -16.77 -7.47 -6.02
CA ARG A 146 -15.75 -6.86 -5.17
C ARG A 146 -15.38 -7.83 -4.06
N VAL A 147 -14.13 -8.26 -4.07
CA VAL A 147 -13.49 -9.06 -3.03
C VAL A 147 -13.07 -8.18 -1.85
N LEU A 148 -13.48 -8.55 -0.65
CA LEU A 148 -13.15 -7.90 0.62
C LEU A 148 -12.55 -8.94 1.56
N ARG A 149 -11.53 -8.56 2.32
CA ARG A 149 -10.82 -9.50 3.20
C ARG A 149 -11.09 -9.17 4.65
N GLY A 150 -11.71 -10.13 5.32
CA GLY A 150 -12.09 -10.09 6.72
C GLY A 150 -13.47 -9.48 6.99
N ALA A 151 -14.06 -9.89 8.12
CA ALA A 151 -15.42 -9.51 8.52
C ALA A 151 -15.56 -7.99 8.68
N HIS A 152 -14.53 -7.32 9.19
CA HIS A 152 -14.56 -5.87 9.40
C HIS A 152 -14.65 -5.07 8.08
N GLU A 153 -13.84 -5.43 7.08
CA GLU A 153 -13.89 -4.78 5.76
C GLU A 153 -15.24 -5.04 5.07
N TRP A 154 -15.76 -6.26 5.22
CA TRP A 154 -17.08 -6.65 4.72
C TRP A 154 -18.21 -5.82 5.33
N GLU A 155 -18.25 -5.69 6.65
CA GLU A 155 -19.27 -4.90 7.34
C GLU A 155 -19.22 -3.42 6.99
N GLN A 156 -18.01 -2.84 6.95
CA GLN A 156 -17.86 -1.44 6.56
C GLN A 156 -18.30 -1.21 5.11
N HIS A 157 -18.00 -2.16 4.22
CA HIS A 157 -18.48 -2.10 2.85
C HIS A 157 -20.00 -2.08 2.78
N GLN A 158 -20.68 -2.99 3.47
CA GLN A 158 -22.15 -3.06 3.47
C GLN A 158 -22.80 -1.79 4.03
N ARG A 159 -22.23 -1.22 5.10
CA ARG A 159 -22.68 0.06 5.69
C ARG A 159 -22.32 1.27 4.81
N GLY A 160 -21.45 1.10 3.81
CA GLY A 160 -20.98 2.15 2.93
C GLY A 160 -22.08 2.74 2.05
N ARG A 161 -22.09 4.07 1.90
CA ARG A 161 -23.07 4.79 1.05
C ARG A 161 -23.13 4.26 -0.39
N GLY A 162 -21.98 3.90 -0.96
CA GLY A 162 -21.90 3.35 -2.32
C GLY A 162 -22.62 2.01 -2.47
N HIS A 163 -22.40 1.09 -1.53
CA HIS A 163 -23.06 -0.21 -1.51
C HIS A 163 -24.57 -0.05 -1.35
N ARG A 164 -25.02 0.74 -0.35
CA ARG A 164 -26.45 1.01 -0.12
C ARG A 164 -27.14 1.58 -1.36
N LYS A 165 -26.52 2.56 -2.05
CA LYS A 165 -27.09 3.12 -3.29
C LYS A 165 -27.22 2.07 -4.40
N ARG A 166 -26.26 1.16 -4.56
CA ARG A 166 -26.35 0.07 -5.56
C ARG A 166 -27.45 -0.92 -5.20
N ILE A 167 -27.54 -1.35 -3.95
CA ILE A 167 -28.61 -2.25 -3.47
C ILE A 167 -29.99 -1.63 -3.68
N SER A 168 -30.19 -0.36 -3.33
CA SER A 168 -31.47 0.33 -3.56
C SER A 168 -31.86 0.37 -5.04
N ARG A 169 -30.91 0.61 -5.94
CA ARG A 169 -31.17 0.59 -7.40
C ARG A 169 -31.52 -0.80 -7.90
N LEU A 170 -30.78 -1.82 -7.46
CA LEU A 170 -31.05 -3.22 -7.82
C LEU A 170 -32.45 -3.68 -7.36
N ARG A 171 -32.84 -3.31 -6.13
CA ARG A 171 -34.20 -3.61 -5.63
C ARG A 171 -35.27 -2.91 -6.46
N LYS A 172 -35.05 -1.66 -6.86
CA LYS A 172 -35.99 -0.90 -7.69
C LYS A 172 -36.12 -1.47 -9.11
N SER A 173 -35.01 -1.90 -9.73
CA SER A 173 -35.07 -2.54 -11.04
C SER A 173 -35.72 -3.91 -10.99
N GLN A 174 -35.45 -4.70 -9.95
CA GLN A 174 -36.12 -5.99 -9.74
C GLN A 174 -37.62 -5.83 -9.52
N SER A 175 -38.04 -4.86 -8.70
CA SER A 175 -39.47 -4.61 -8.49
C SER A 175 -40.19 -4.20 -9.77
N LEU A 176 -39.55 -3.39 -10.62
CA LEU A 176 -40.14 -2.98 -11.91
C LEU A 176 -40.29 -4.19 -12.85
N CYS A 177 -39.25 -5.03 -12.95
CA CYS A 177 -39.29 -6.23 -13.79
C CYS A 177 -40.35 -7.25 -13.34
N THR A 178 -40.57 -7.41 -12.03
CA THR A 178 -41.63 -8.30 -11.51
C THR A 178 -43.04 -7.78 -11.77
N VAL A 179 -43.25 -6.46 -11.81
CA VAL A 179 -44.55 -5.88 -12.17
C VAL A 179 -44.83 -6.03 -13.67
N GLU A 180 -43.82 -5.86 -14.53
CA GLU A 180 -43.96 -6.05 -15.98
C GLU A 180 -44.26 -7.51 -16.38
N GLN A 181 -43.67 -8.50 -15.70
CA GLN A 181 -43.95 -9.92 -15.96
C GLN A 181 -45.37 -10.36 -15.55
N GLN A 182 -45.94 -9.76 -14.51
CA GLN A 182 -47.33 -10.04 -14.12
C GLN A 182 -48.35 -9.41 -15.08
N GLN A 183 -47.97 -8.35 -15.78
CA GLN A 183 -48.85 -7.64 -16.73
C GLN A 183 -48.85 -8.24 -18.14
N GLN A 184 -47.89 -9.11 -18.47
CA GLN A 184 -47.85 -9.87 -19.74
C GLN A 184 -48.52 -11.26 -19.65
N CYS A 185 -48.96 -11.68 -18.46
CA CYS A 185 -49.66 -12.96 -18.25
C CYS A 185 -51.17 -12.81 -18.00
N LEU A 186 -51.75 -11.65 -18.31
CA LEU A 186 -53.20 -11.38 -18.32
C LEU A 186 -53.63 -11.01 -19.74
#